data_AF-A0AAJ6XGC4-F1
#
_entry.id   AF-A0AAJ6XGC4-F1
#
_cell.length_a   1.000
_cell.length_b   1.000
_cell.length_c   1.000
_cell.angle_alpha   90.00
_cell.angle_beta   90.00
_cell.angle_gamma   90.00
#
_symmetry.space_group_name_H-M   'P 1'
#
loop_
_entity.id
_entity.type
_entity.pdbx_description
1 polymer ?
#
loop_
_entity_poly.entity_id
_entity_poly.type
_entity_poly.pdbx_seq_one_letter_code
_entity_poly.pdbx_strand_id
1 'polypeptide(L)'
;MRIDIYDEVGIGGGASGISGGLLHPYSPKAKLLWRGAECWKESLMLLNVAEAAAGLSGVDDSDDSFIVRRRGILRPAVNTKNLIVLTDNAQNCDASCRIETIDEDTAQKLVPKIHVPFNSAFYMPEAVNVHPLRYLQALFLACQNVVNESSTSSHGQKELYLHKKSVQNLLELEGEYDAVIICLGAKADMLPELSGRLPLRTCRGVIAHLQLPANIREEYPDYAPSILSDAWLAIQGSRSLYMGSTWEWKSRNSNPNVSVDEASKSLQELLPKVSAFYPAIKDWTFTKANAGLRAMPPLTAQGSLPLLGCVNYFVGENVAGKYWLFGGLGSRGLLYHAWLGNLMAQAVISCNEQLIPSELTAWKNINR
;
A
#
# COMPACT_ATOMS: atom_id res chain seq x y z
N MET A 1 9.16 -4.46 -27.40
CA MET A 1 8.47 -5.11 -26.25
C MET A 1 7.14 -4.44 -26.07
N ARG A 2 6.05 -5.19 -26.09
CA ARG A 2 4.68 -4.67 -25.95
C ARG A 2 4.10 -5.11 -24.61
N ILE A 3 3.51 -4.17 -23.87
CA ILE A 3 2.85 -4.41 -22.58
C ILE A 3 1.41 -3.91 -22.67
N ASP A 4 0.45 -4.81 -22.41
CA ASP A 4 -0.96 -4.50 -22.33
C ASP A 4 -1.45 -4.71 -20.89
N ILE A 5 -1.95 -3.66 -20.25
CA ILE A 5 -2.53 -3.69 -18.90
C ILE A 5 -4.04 -3.76 -19.02
N TYR A 6 -4.65 -4.74 -18.39
CA TYR A 6 -6.11 -4.93 -18.36
C TYR A 6 -6.60 -4.64 -16.94
N ASP A 7 -7.43 -3.61 -16.79
CA ASP A 7 -8.07 -3.27 -15.52
C ASP A 7 -9.46 -2.68 -15.78
N GLU A 8 -10.50 -3.19 -15.13
CA GLU A 8 -11.88 -2.78 -15.40
C GLU A 8 -12.17 -1.30 -15.05
N VAL A 9 -11.45 -0.74 -14.07
CA VAL A 9 -11.65 0.65 -13.59
C VAL A 9 -10.54 1.56 -14.12
N GLY A 10 -9.31 1.05 -14.15
CA GLY A 10 -8.08 1.77 -14.47
C GLY A 10 -7.17 1.93 -13.25
N ILE A 11 -6.11 2.72 -13.44
CA ILE A 11 -5.03 2.90 -12.46
C ILE A 11 -5.58 3.34 -11.10
N GLY A 12 -5.32 2.53 -10.07
CA GLY A 12 -5.72 2.82 -8.69
C GLY A 12 -7.17 2.53 -8.35
N GLY A 13 -7.95 1.87 -9.22
CA GLY A 13 -9.37 1.57 -8.96
C GLY A 13 -9.64 0.55 -7.84
N GLY A 14 -8.62 -0.21 -7.43
CA GLY A 14 -8.71 -1.19 -6.36
C GLY A 14 -8.22 -0.71 -4.98
N ALA A 15 -7.90 -1.65 -4.10
CA ALA A 15 -7.41 -1.36 -2.75
C ALA A 15 -6.16 -0.46 -2.72
N SER A 16 -5.33 -0.52 -3.77
CA SER A 16 -4.10 0.26 -3.88
C SER A 16 -4.35 1.76 -3.90
N GLY A 17 -5.39 2.25 -4.59
CA GLY A 17 -5.72 3.68 -4.64
C GLY A 17 -6.43 4.21 -3.39
N ILE A 18 -6.94 3.31 -2.54
CA ILE A 18 -7.73 3.65 -1.34
C ILE A 18 -6.87 3.61 -0.06
N SER A 19 -5.67 3.02 -0.09
CA SER A 19 -4.85 2.78 1.09
C SER A 19 -4.53 4.03 1.92
N GLY A 20 -4.09 3.85 3.17
CA GLY A 20 -3.75 4.97 4.05
C GLY A 20 -2.44 5.71 3.72
N GLY A 21 -1.67 5.25 2.73
CA GLY A 21 -0.44 5.96 2.30
C GLY A 21 0.75 5.90 3.25
N LEU A 22 0.62 5.31 4.44
CA LEU A 22 1.68 5.25 5.44
C LEU A 22 2.77 4.24 5.06
N LEU A 23 3.95 4.73 4.70
CA LEU A 23 5.07 3.92 4.24
C LEU A 23 6.24 3.98 5.21
N HIS A 24 6.61 2.79 5.70
CA HIS A 24 7.76 2.55 6.58
C HIS A 24 8.10 1.03 6.55
N PRO A 25 9.33 0.60 6.87
CA PRO A 25 9.76 -0.80 6.75
C PRO A 25 9.38 -1.70 7.94
N TYR A 26 8.57 -1.20 8.87
CA TYR A 26 8.33 -1.85 10.16
C TYR A 26 6.98 -2.56 10.24
N SER A 27 6.95 -3.65 11.01
CA SER A 27 5.73 -4.30 11.44
C SER A 27 4.94 -3.41 12.43
N PRO A 28 3.69 -3.74 12.77
CA PRO A 28 2.95 -3.03 13.82
C PRO A 28 3.65 -3.04 15.19
N LYS A 29 4.63 -3.93 15.39
CA LYS A 29 5.44 -4.05 16.61
C LYS A 29 6.78 -3.30 16.52
N ALA A 30 6.98 -2.45 15.51
CA ALA A 30 8.25 -1.78 15.21
C ALA A 30 9.43 -2.71 14.83
N LYS A 31 9.22 -4.02 14.74
CA LYS A 31 10.23 -4.94 14.19
C LYS A 31 10.38 -4.75 12.68
N LEU A 32 11.61 -4.72 12.17
CA LEU A 32 11.90 -4.69 10.74
C LEU A 32 11.23 -5.88 10.03
N LEU A 33 10.53 -5.60 8.93
CA LEU A 33 9.87 -6.63 8.12
C LEU A 33 10.89 -7.48 7.36
N TRP A 34 10.48 -8.67 6.92
CA TRP A 34 11.31 -9.52 6.06
C TRP A 34 11.71 -8.75 4.80
N ARG A 35 13.01 -8.68 4.51
CA ARG A 35 13.58 -7.86 3.43
C ARG A 35 13.16 -6.38 3.48
N GLY A 36 12.85 -5.87 4.68
CA GLY A 36 12.30 -4.53 4.88
C GLY A 36 13.24 -3.43 4.41
N ALA A 37 14.55 -3.61 4.59
CA ALA A 37 15.58 -2.67 4.16
C ALA A 37 15.65 -2.55 2.63
N GLU A 38 15.67 -3.68 1.93
CA GLU A 38 15.67 -3.73 0.47
C GLU A 38 14.38 -3.16 -0.10
N CYS A 39 13.24 -3.54 0.47
CA CYS A 39 11.93 -3.02 0.06
C CYS A 39 11.85 -1.50 0.24
N TRP A 40 12.31 -0.99 1.38
CA TRP A 40 12.32 0.44 1.66
C TRP A 40 13.17 1.22 0.66
N LYS A 41 14.40 0.75 0.39
CA LYS A 41 15.28 1.36 -0.60
C LYS A 41 14.61 1.45 -1.98
N GLU A 42 14.04 0.36 -2.47
CA GLU A 42 13.37 0.31 -3.76
C GLU A 42 12.09 1.17 -3.79
N SER A 43 11.32 1.19 -2.69
CA SER A 43 10.15 2.06 -2.57
C SER A 43 10.55 3.53 -2.67
N LEU A 44 11.59 3.97 -1.97
CA LEU A 44 12.09 5.36 -2.05
C LEU A 44 12.54 5.72 -3.47
N MET A 45 13.19 4.79 -4.18
CA MET A 45 13.54 5.00 -5.59
C MET A 45 12.30 5.21 -6.46
N LEU A 46 11.27 4.36 -6.32
CA LEU A 46 10.04 4.53 -7.10
C LEU A 46 9.23 5.77 -6.71
N LEU A 47 9.31 6.23 -5.46
CA LEU A 47 8.73 7.52 -5.07
C LEU A 47 9.37 8.68 -5.85
N ASN A 48 10.70 8.68 -5.96
CA ASN A 48 11.41 9.70 -6.74
C ASN A 48 11.06 9.62 -8.23
N VAL A 49 10.91 8.41 -8.79
CA VAL A 49 10.46 8.21 -10.19
C VAL A 49 9.06 8.79 -10.40
N ALA A 50 8.13 8.54 -9.48
CA ALA A 50 6.78 9.07 -9.56
C ALA A 50 6.75 10.61 -9.50
N GLU A 51 7.48 11.22 -8.55
CA GLU A 51 7.56 12.68 -8.44
C GLU A 51 8.21 13.31 -9.68
N ALA A 52 9.28 12.72 -10.21
CA ALA A 52 9.92 13.21 -11.43
C ALA A 52 8.96 13.18 -12.64
N ALA A 53 8.20 12.09 -12.81
CA ALA A 53 7.22 11.97 -13.88
C ALA A 53 6.10 13.01 -13.76
N ALA A 54 5.59 13.25 -12.54
CA ALA A 54 4.55 14.23 -12.30
C ALA A 54 5.04 15.68 -12.50
N GLY A 55 6.26 16.00 -12.06
CA GLY A 55 6.86 17.33 -12.22
C GLY A 55 7.03 17.75 -13.69
N LEU A 56 7.32 16.79 -14.58
CA LEU A 56 7.37 17.02 -16.03
C LEU A 56 6.01 17.37 -16.66
N SER A 57 4.91 17.06 -15.97
CA SER A 57 3.54 17.25 -16.49
C SER A 57 2.93 18.60 -16.13
N GLY A 58 3.64 19.45 -15.38
CA GLY A 58 3.15 20.80 -15.02
C GLY A 58 1.94 20.80 -14.07
N VAL A 59 1.76 19.75 -13.26
CA VAL A 59 0.68 19.69 -12.27
C VAL A 59 0.98 20.66 -11.13
N ASP A 60 0.04 21.56 -10.89
CA ASP A 60 0.13 22.73 -10.01
C ASP A 60 0.57 22.38 -8.57
N ASP A 61 1.54 23.12 -8.03
CA ASP A 61 2.23 22.90 -6.75
C ASP A 61 1.37 23.36 -5.54
N SER A 62 0.06 23.11 -5.61
CA SER A 62 -0.84 23.33 -4.48
C SER A 62 -0.62 22.24 -3.42
N ASP A 63 -0.74 22.58 -2.14
CA ASP A 63 -0.61 21.61 -1.03
C ASP A 63 -1.65 20.47 -1.13
N ASP A 64 -2.73 20.73 -1.87
CA ASP A 64 -3.75 19.75 -2.22
C ASP A 64 -3.31 18.75 -3.29
N SER A 65 -2.12 18.84 -3.89
CA SER A 65 -1.64 18.03 -5.03
C SER A 65 -0.57 16.98 -4.70
N PHE A 66 -0.13 16.88 -3.44
CA PHE A 66 1.04 16.07 -3.05
C PHE A 66 0.99 14.60 -3.53
N ILE A 67 2.17 14.06 -3.86
CA ILE A 67 2.39 12.63 -4.04
C ILE A 67 3.03 12.03 -2.78
N VAL A 68 4.03 12.69 -2.21
CA VAL A 68 4.75 12.23 -1.01
C VAL A 68 4.92 13.38 -0.01
N ARG A 69 4.52 13.16 1.25
CA ARG A 69 4.84 14.00 2.40
C ARG A 69 5.95 13.34 3.22
N ARG A 70 7.13 13.96 3.19
CA ARG A 70 8.34 13.54 3.95
C ARG A 70 8.38 14.25 5.31
N ARG A 71 7.38 13.98 6.16
CA ARG A 71 7.23 14.58 7.50
C ARG A 71 7.45 13.59 8.65
N GLY A 72 7.69 12.32 8.32
CA GLY A 72 7.80 11.25 9.29
C GLY A 72 6.45 10.64 9.68
N ILE A 73 6.53 9.62 10.52
CA ILE A 73 5.38 8.98 11.17
C ILE A 73 5.63 8.91 12.67
N LEU A 74 4.68 9.37 13.48
CA LEU A 74 4.73 9.31 14.94
C LEU A 74 3.85 8.15 15.44
N ARG A 75 4.39 7.34 16.36
CA ARG A 75 3.67 6.23 16.98
C ARG A 75 3.67 6.35 18.51
N PRO A 76 2.63 6.93 19.12
CA PRO A 76 2.52 6.98 20.57
C PRO A 76 2.27 5.59 21.15
N ALA A 77 2.91 5.27 22.27
CA ALA A 77 2.54 4.09 23.05
C ALA A 77 1.22 4.37 23.77
N VAL A 78 0.20 3.56 23.52
CA VAL A 78 -1.16 3.72 24.10
C VAL A 78 -1.51 2.63 25.12
N ASN A 79 -0.66 1.62 25.30
CA ASN A 79 -0.78 0.62 26.37
C ASN A 79 0.62 0.06 26.73
N THR A 80 0.73 -0.52 27.93
CA THR A 80 1.99 -1.04 28.48
C THR A 80 2.63 -2.12 27.62
N LYS A 81 1.82 -2.99 27.00
CA LYS A 81 2.31 -4.05 26.11
C LYS A 81 2.96 -3.47 24.86
N ASN A 82 2.33 -2.45 24.26
CA ASN A 82 2.87 -1.72 23.13
C ASN A 82 4.16 -1.00 23.53
N LEU A 83 4.21 -0.35 24.69
CA LEU A 83 5.42 0.32 25.17
C LEU A 83 6.63 -0.62 25.19
N ILE A 84 6.54 -1.74 25.91
CA ILE A 84 7.64 -2.70 26.06
C ILE A 84 8.11 -3.21 24.68
N VAL A 85 7.17 -3.69 23.87
CA VAL A 85 7.49 -4.28 22.56
C VAL A 85 8.09 -3.26 21.59
N LEU A 86 7.61 -2.02 21.60
CA LEU A 86 8.13 -0.98 20.72
C LEU A 86 9.52 -0.53 21.17
N THR A 87 9.75 -0.38 22.48
CA THR A 87 11.08 -0.04 23.04
C THR A 87 12.13 -1.08 22.65
N ASP A 88 11.82 -2.36 22.85
CA ASP A 88 12.75 -3.45 22.53
C ASP A 88 13.08 -3.49 21.02
N ASN A 89 12.08 -3.32 20.16
CA ASN A 89 12.29 -3.41 18.71
C ASN A 89 12.91 -2.14 18.10
N ALA A 90 12.68 -0.96 18.69
CA ALA A 90 13.26 0.30 18.21
C ALA A 90 14.79 0.29 18.25
N GLN A 91 15.39 -0.48 19.16
CA GLN A 91 16.84 -0.66 19.28
C GLN A 91 17.46 -1.36 18.06
N ASN A 92 16.68 -2.11 17.29
CA ASN A 92 17.12 -2.88 16.13
C ASN A 92 16.50 -2.33 14.83
N CYS A 93 16.33 -1.01 14.75
CA CYS A 93 15.81 -0.35 13.57
C CYS A 93 16.82 -0.32 12.41
N ASP A 94 16.32 -0.14 11.20
CA ASP A 94 17.13 0.06 10.01
C ASP A 94 17.71 1.48 9.98
N ALA A 95 19.00 1.61 9.66
CA ALA A 95 19.70 2.90 9.65
C ALA A 95 19.13 3.90 8.63
N SER A 96 18.48 3.43 7.56
CA SER A 96 17.86 4.27 6.53
C SER A 96 16.41 4.68 6.83
N CYS A 97 15.85 4.22 7.96
CA CYS A 97 14.55 4.65 8.47
C CYS A 97 14.53 4.53 10.00
N ARG A 98 15.24 5.39 10.72
CA ARG A 98 15.48 5.19 12.15
C ARG A 98 14.19 5.30 12.98
N ILE A 99 14.25 4.81 14.21
CA ILE A 99 13.18 4.98 15.20
C ILE A 99 13.76 5.74 16.39
N GLU A 100 13.27 6.94 16.62
CA GLU A 100 13.60 7.79 17.76
C GLU A 100 12.54 7.62 18.86
N THR A 101 12.96 7.27 20.07
CA THR A 101 12.08 7.31 21.24
C THR A 101 12.09 8.72 21.82
N ILE A 102 10.92 9.35 21.87
CA ILE A 102 10.73 10.73 22.34
C ILE A 102 9.69 10.80 23.45
N ASP A 103 9.82 11.79 24.31
CA ASP A 103 8.87 12.08 25.39
C ASP A 103 7.63 12.86 24.90
N GLU A 104 6.67 13.07 25.80
CA GLU A 104 5.43 13.80 25.51
C GLU A 104 5.69 15.25 25.08
N ASP A 105 6.60 15.95 25.76
CA ASP A 105 6.92 17.34 25.44
C ASP A 105 7.47 17.48 24.01
N THR A 106 8.35 16.57 23.60
CA THR A 106 8.92 16.54 22.24
C THR A 106 7.86 16.12 21.23
N ALA A 107 7.00 15.15 21.56
CA ALA A 107 5.90 14.73 20.70
C ALA A 107 4.89 15.86 20.48
N GLN A 108 4.57 16.66 21.51
CA GLN A 108 3.65 17.79 21.39
C GLN A 108 4.21 18.95 20.54
N LYS A 109 5.54 19.10 20.46
CA LYS A 109 6.18 20.04 19.53
C LYS A 109 6.01 19.58 18.07
N LEU A 110 6.05 18.27 17.82
CA LEU A 110 5.83 17.70 16.48
C LEU A 110 4.36 17.70 16.09
N VAL A 111 3.47 17.28 17.00
CA VAL A 111 2.03 17.20 16.80
C VAL A 111 1.33 17.86 17.99
N PRO A 112 0.91 19.12 17.88
CA PRO A 112 0.16 19.80 18.94
C PRO A 112 -1.07 19.00 19.34
N LYS A 113 -1.38 18.94 20.65
CA LYS A 113 -2.53 18.20 21.21
C LYS A 113 -2.46 16.67 21.04
N ILE A 114 -1.31 16.10 20.67
CA ILE A 114 -1.09 14.66 20.81
C ILE A 114 -1.15 14.25 22.28
N HIS A 115 -1.75 13.10 22.56
CA HIS A 115 -1.74 12.50 23.89
C HIS A 115 -0.76 11.31 23.91
N VAL A 116 0.18 11.32 24.87
CA VAL A 116 1.20 10.29 25.00
C VAL A 116 1.13 9.67 26.42
N PRO A 117 0.22 8.73 26.68
CA PRO A 117 -0.14 8.32 28.04
C PRO A 117 0.99 7.68 28.86
N PHE A 118 2.04 7.20 28.20
CA PHE A 118 3.22 6.60 28.85
C PHE A 118 4.48 7.48 28.76
N ASN A 119 4.32 8.76 28.40
CA ASN A 119 5.44 9.68 28.15
C ASN A 119 6.49 9.09 27.18
N SER A 120 6.04 8.33 26.19
CA SER A 120 6.88 7.65 25.21
C SER A 120 6.16 7.50 23.87
N ALA A 121 6.75 8.07 22.84
CA ALA A 121 6.36 7.90 21.44
C ALA A 121 7.56 7.50 20.59
N PHE A 122 7.29 6.82 19.48
CA PHE A 122 8.29 6.31 18.55
C PHE A 122 8.15 7.07 17.23
N TYR A 123 9.11 7.94 16.97
CA TYR A 123 9.12 8.79 15.78
C TYR A 123 10.01 8.19 14.71
N MET A 124 9.48 8.05 13.50
CA MET A 124 10.19 7.61 12.31
C MET A 124 10.34 8.82 11.37
N PRO A 125 11.43 9.59 11.45
CA PRO A 125 11.57 10.83 10.69
C PRO A 125 11.63 10.61 9.17
N GLU A 126 12.22 9.51 8.71
CA GLU A 126 12.32 9.21 7.28
C GLU A 126 11.06 8.54 6.72
N ALA A 127 10.14 8.07 7.57
CA ALA A 127 8.89 7.49 7.10
C ALA A 127 8.05 8.55 6.37
N VAL A 128 7.22 8.10 5.43
CA VAL A 128 6.51 9.01 4.54
C VAL A 128 5.03 8.69 4.46
N ASN A 129 4.25 9.71 4.16
CA ASN A 129 2.86 9.56 3.78
C ASN A 129 2.71 9.79 2.27
N VAL A 130 2.17 8.82 1.56
CA VAL A 130 2.02 8.81 0.11
C VAL A 130 0.56 8.96 -0.25
N HIS A 131 0.21 9.89 -1.14
CA HIS A 131 -1.14 9.92 -1.69
C HIS A 131 -1.30 8.74 -2.68
N PRO A 132 -2.07 7.68 -2.37
CA PRO A 132 -1.95 6.41 -3.08
C PRO A 132 -2.38 6.50 -4.55
N LEU A 133 -3.52 7.13 -4.84
CA LEU A 133 -4.03 7.23 -6.22
C LEU A 133 -3.07 8.02 -7.12
N ARG A 134 -2.63 9.20 -6.68
CA ARG A 134 -1.67 10.04 -7.41
C ARG A 134 -0.34 9.34 -7.62
N TYR A 135 0.17 8.65 -6.61
CA TYR A 135 1.39 7.86 -6.74
C TYR A 135 1.26 6.81 -7.85
N LEU A 136 0.17 6.05 -7.88
CA LEU A 136 -0.05 5.03 -8.91
C LEU A 136 -0.21 5.64 -10.30
N GLN A 137 -0.92 6.76 -10.43
CA GLN A 137 -1.06 7.51 -11.68
C GLN A 137 0.30 8.02 -12.18
N ALA A 138 1.12 8.56 -11.28
CA ALA A 138 2.45 9.06 -11.59
C ALA A 138 3.42 7.94 -11.98
N LEU A 139 3.34 6.75 -11.36
CA LEU A 139 4.09 5.57 -11.81
C LEU A 139 3.68 5.12 -13.21
N PHE A 140 2.38 5.10 -13.52
CA PHE A 140 1.91 4.76 -14.86
C PHE A 140 2.41 5.77 -15.91
N LEU A 141 2.37 7.06 -15.57
CA LEU A 141 2.94 8.12 -16.39
C LEU A 141 4.45 7.95 -16.60
N ALA A 142 5.20 7.56 -15.56
CA ALA A 142 6.63 7.27 -15.70
C ALA A 142 6.89 6.15 -16.72
N CYS A 143 6.07 5.10 -16.73
CA CYS A 143 6.15 4.05 -17.75
C CYS A 143 5.86 4.58 -19.17
N GLN A 144 4.89 5.49 -19.32
CA GLN A 144 4.60 6.13 -20.61
C GLN A 144 5.78 6.98 -21.10
N ASN A 145 6.43 7.73 -20.21
CA ASN A 145 7.61 8.53 -20.55
C ASN A 145 8.76 7.65 -21.06
N VAL A 146 9.02 6.51 -20.40
CA VAL A 146 10.04 5.53 -20.84
C VAL A 146 9.75 4.98 -22.24
N VAL A 147 8.47 4.73 -22.57
CA VAL A 147 8.05 4.29 -23.90
C VAL A 147 8.28 5.38 -24.95
N ASN A 148 7.91 6.62 -24.65
CA ASN A 148 8.07 7.75 -25.56
C ASN A 148 9.54 8.05 -25.86
N GLU A 149 10.40 8.01 -24.84
CA GLU A 149 11.86 8.17 -25.01
C GLU A 149 12.45 7.04 -25.85
N SER A 150 12.02 5.79 -25.62
CA SER A 150 12.53 4.63 -26.37
C SER A 150 12.18 4.69 -27.86
N SER A 151 11.02 5.25 -28.21
CA SER A 151 10.59 5.45 -29.61
C SER A 151 11.50 6.39 -30.40
N THR A 152 12.31 7.21 -29.73
CA THR A 152 13.31 8.08 -30.38
C THR A 152 14.68 7.42 -30.54
N SER A 153 14.87 6.22 -29.98
CA SER A 153 16.13 5.48 -29.99
C SER A 153 16.11 4.33 -31.01
N SER A 154 17.28 3.94 -31.53
CA SER A 154 17.42 2.80 -32.46
C SER A 154 17.21 1.42 -31.80
N HIS A 155 16.86 1.38 -30.51
CA HIS A 155 16.63 0.15 -29.76
C HIS A 155 15.15 -0.16 -29.73
N GLY A 156 14.70 -1.02 -30.66
CA GLY A 156 13.41 -1.75 -30.69
C GLY A 156 12.19 -1.10 -30.02
N GLN A 157 11.16 -0.83 -30.81
CA GLN A 157 9.93 -0.18 -30.35
C GLN A 157 9.34 -0.84 -29.08
N LYS A 158 9.06 0.01 -28.08
CA LYS A 158 8.32 -0.35 -26.87
C LYS A 158 6.90 0.20 -26.98
N GLU A 159 5.93 -0.53 -26.47
CA GLU A 159 4.53 -0.13 -26.50
C GLU A 159 3.88 -0.42 -25.14
N LEU A 160 3.02 0.49 -24.69
CA LEU A 160 2.27 0.36 -23.43
C LEU A 160 0.82 0.77 -23.66
N TYR A 161 -0.10 -0.15 -23.39
CA TYR A 161 -1.54 0.08 -23.53
C TYR A 161 -2.25 -0.20 -22.21
N LEU A 162 -3.22 0.66 -21.87
CA LEU A 162 -4.15 0.44 -20.76
C LEU A 162 -5.55 0.18 -21.33
N HIS A 163 -6.01 -1.04 -21.17
CA HIS A 163 -7.34 -1.47 -21.57
C HIS A 163 -8.28 -1.41 -20.37
N LYS A 164 -9.26 -0.49 -20.40
CA LYS A 164 -10.31 -0.40 -19.38
C LYS A 164 -11.36 -1.48 -19.56
N LYS A 165 -10.97 -2.74 -19.36
CA LYS A 165 -11.81 -3.92 -19.57
C LYS A 165 -11.45 -5.02 -18.58
N SER A 166 -12.44 -5.82 -18.21
CA SER A 166 -12.24 -7.01 -17.39
C SER A 166 -11.89 -8.21 -18.27
N VAL A 167 -11.01 -9.06 -17.76
CA VAL A 167 -10.73 -10.41 -18.30
C VAL A 167 -11.45 -11.40 -17.39
N GLN A 168 -12.35 -12.22 -17.93
CA GLN A 168 -13.17 -13.14 -17.10
C GLN A 168 -12.48 -14.48 -16.87
N ASN A 169 -11.64 -14.92 -17.82
CA ASN A 169 -10.83 -16.12 -17.71
C ASN A 169 -9.45 -15.92 -18.37
N LEU A 170 -8.42 -16.61 -17.88
CA LEU A 170 -7.05 -16.44 -18.35
C LEU A 170 -6.85 -16.97 -19.77
N LEU A 171 -7.64 -17.96 -20.18
CA LEU A 171 -7.59 -18.53 -21.54
C LEU A 171 -8.02 -17.54 -22.63
N GLU A 172 -8.75 -16.46 -22.30
CA GLU A 172 -9.01 -15.35 -23.23
C GLU A 172 -7.73 -14.70 -23.78
N LEU A 173 -6.61 -14.84 -23.07
CA LEU A 173 -5.32 -14.24 -23.42
C LEU A 173 -4.36 -15.26 -24.06
N GLU A 174 -4.80 -16.51 -24.25
CA GLU A 174 -3.96 -17.57 -24.79
C GLU A 174 -3.57 -17.28 -26.25
N GLY A 175 -2.28 -17.44 -26.56
CA GLY A 175 -1.75 -17.22 -27.90
C GLY A 175 -1.55 -15.75 -28.28
N GLU A 176 -2.09 -14.80 -27.50
CA GLU A 176 -1.86 -13.36 -27.70
C GLU A 176 -0.55 -12.87 -27.05
N TYR A 177 -0.14 -13.48 -25.94
CA TYR A 177 0.99 -13.02 -25.13
C TYR A 177 1.96 -14.15 -24.77
N ASP A 178 3.26 -13.85 -24.82
CA ASP A 178 4.32 -14.76 -24.35
C ASP A 178 4.24 -14.99 -22.83
N ALA A 179 3.82 -13.95 -22.10
CA ALA A 179 3.64 -13.99 -20.65
C ALA A 179 2.48 -13.12 -20.17
N VAL A 180 1.76 -13.61 -19.16
CA VAL A 180 0.66 -12.91 -18.48
C VAL A 180 0.97 -12.80 -16.99
N ILE A 181 0.92 -11.59 -16.44
CA ILE A 181 1.13 -11.34 -15.01
C ILE A 181 -0.21 -10.98 -14.36
N ILE A 182 -0.62 -11.77 -13.37
CA ILE A 182 -1.92 -11.68 -12.71
C ILE A 182 -1.76 -10.84 -11.44
N CYS A 183 -2.19 -9.57 -11.54
CA CYS A 183 -2.09 -8.55 -10.48
C CYS A 183 -3.46 -8.18 -9.85
N LEU A 184 -4.42 -9.10 -9.83
CA LEU A 184 -5.82 -8.82 -9.47
C LEU A 184 -6.09 -8.64 -7.97
N GLY A 185 -5.07 -8.76 -7.12
CA GLY A 185 -5.22 -8.63 -5.66
C GLY A 185 -6.30 -9.58 -5.13
N ALA A 186 -7.29 -9.04 -4.40
CA ALA A 186 -8.38 -9.85 -3.83
C ALA A 186 -9.31 -10.47 -4.89
N LYS A 187 -9.28 -9.95 -6.12
CA LYS A 187 -10.10 -10.42 -7.23
C LYS A 187 -9.50 -11.64 -7.95
N ALA A 188 -8.28 -12.07 -7.59
CA ALA A 188 -7.66 -13.26 -8.18
C ALA A 188 -8.49 -14.53 -7.98
N ASP A 189 -9.22 -14.67 -6.87
CA ASP A 189 -10.12 -15.81 -6.60
C ASP A 189 -11.38 -15.84 -7.49
N MET A 190 -11.65 -14.78 -8.24
CA MET A 190 -12.77 -14.73 -9.18
C MET A 190 -12.42 -15.31 -10.57
N LEU A 191 -11.14 -15.49 -10.86
CA LEU A 191 -10.72 -16.21 -12.07
C LEU A 191 -10.98 -17.72 -11.89
N PRO A 192 -11.69 -18.38 -12.82
CA PRO A 192 -12.00 -19.81 -12.73
C PRO A 192 -10.76 -20.69 -12.49
N GLU A 193 -9.63 -20.36 -13.12
CA GLU A 193 -8.39 -21.12 -13.05
C GLU A 193 -7.72 -21.05 -11.67
N LEU A 194 -7.99 -20.01 -10.89
CA LEU A 194 -7.36 -19.74 -9.60
C LEU A 194 -8.31 -19.90 -8.41
N SER A 195 -9.62 -19.95 -8.67
CA SER A 195 -10.66 -19.98 -7.64
C SER A 195 -10.48 -21.15 -6.69
N GLY A 196 -10.37 -20.85 -5.39
CA GLY A 196 -10.14 -21.84 -4.34
C GLY A 196 -8.74 -22.47 -4.33
N ARG A 197 -7.82 -22.05 -5.21
CA ARG A 197 -6.45 -22.61 -5.32
C ARG A 197 -5.38 -21.75 -4.67
N LEU A 198 -5.65 -20.46 -4.48
CA LEU A 198 -4.71 -19.54 -3.83
C LEU A 198 -4.95 -19.50 -2.31
N PRO A 199 -3.92 -19.56 -1.46
CA PRO A 199 -4.06 -19.46 -0.01
C PRO A 199 -4.30 -18.02 0.47
N LEU A 200 -5.15 -17.27 -0.24
CA LEU A 200 -5.47 -15.88 0.07
C LEU A 200 -6.73 -15.80 0.94
N ARG A 201 -6.69 -14.87 1.90
CA ARG A 201 -7.85 -14.47 2.68
C ARG A 201 -8.22 -13.05 2.32
N THR A 202 -9.50 -12.75 2.23
CA THR A 202 -9.95 -11.39 1.99
C THR A 202 -10.13 -10.63 3.31
N CYS A 203 -9.78 -9.35 3.29
CA CYS A 203 -10.06 -8.43 4.39
C CYS A 203 -10.43 -7.05 3.86
N ARG A 204 -11.69 -6.66 4.04
CA ARG A 204 -12.16 -5.31 3.72
C ARG A 204 -11.72 -4.36 4.83
N GLY A 205 -11.29 -3.16 4.45
CA GLY A 205 -10.94 -2.09 5.38
C GLY A 205 -11.57 -0.79 4.93
N VAL A 206 -12.32 -0.16 5.83
CA VAL A 206 -12.94 1.15 5.64
C VAL A 206 -12.03 2.23 6.18
N ILE A 207 -11.93 3.33 5.45
CA ILE A 207 -11.20 4.54 5.78
C ILE A 207 -12.19 5.69 5.81
N ALA A 208 -12.21 6.43 6.92
CA ALA A 208 -13.03 7.61 7.12
C ALA A 208 -12.25 8.87 6.73
N HIS A 209 -12.91 9.78 6.02
CA HIS A 209 -12.38 11.06 5.61
C HIS A 209 -12.95 12.12 6.53
N LEU A 210 -12.07 12.92 7.12
CA LEU A 210 -12.40 13.95 8.10
C LEU A 210 -11.92 15.30 7.58
N GLN A 211 -12.75 16.32 7.77
CA GLN A 211 -12.46 17.69 7.40
C GLN A 211 -12.57 18.59 8.63
N LEU A 212 -11.61 19.50 8.79
CA LEU A 212 -11.66 20.49 9.85
C LEU A 212 -12.68 21.60 9.51
N PRO A 213 -13.74 21.81 10.31
CA PRO A 213 -14.74 22.84 10.09
C PRO A 213 -14.14 24.24 9.91
N ALA A 214 -14.56 25.00 8.89
CA ALA A 214 -13.95 26.28 8.48
C ALA A 214 -13.87 27.33 9.60
N ASN A 215 -14.73 27.24 10.62
CA ASN A 215 -14.74 28.10 11.79
C ASN A 215 -13.59 27.83 12.79
N ILE A 216 -12.91 26.69 12.69
CA ILE A 216 -11.74 26.37 13.51
C ILE A 216 -10.48 26.93 12.83
N ARG A 217 -9.80 27.83 13.55
CA ARG A 217 -8.57 28.51 13.10
C ARG A 217 -7.31 27.67 13.27
N GLU A 218 -7.27 26.83 14.30
CA GLU A 218 -6.10 25.98 14.58
C GLU A 218 -6.12 24.74 13.69
N GLU A 219 -5.36 24.79 12.61
CA GLU A 219 -5.24 23.70 11.64
C GLU A 219 -4.25 22.62 12.10
N TYR A 220 -4.28 21.47 11.44
CA TYR A 220 -3.23 20.48 11.60
C TYR A 220 -1.94 21.04 10.99
N PRO A 221 -0.79 21.07 11.70
CA PRO A 221 0.39 21.74 11.17
C PRO A 221 0.99 21.04 9.95
N ASP A 222 1.41 21.80 8.94
CA ASP A 222 1.95 21.25 7.67
C ASP A 222 3.27 20.49 7.83
N TYR A 223 4.00 20.77 8.92
CA TYR A 223 5.24 20.08 9.27
C TYR A 223 5.01 18.79 10.06
N ALA A 224 3.80 18.58 10.58
CA ALA A 224 3.54 17.50 11.52
C ALA A 224 3.48 16.12 10.82
N PRO A 225 3.99 15.06 11.46
CA PRO A 225 3.99 13.70 10.94
C PRO A 225 2.59 13.06 10.96
N SER A 226 2.34 12.10 10.07
CA SER A 226 1.17 11.22 10.21
C SER A 226 1.29 10.35 11.46
N ILE A 227 0.17 9.88 12.01
CA ILE A 227 0.16 9.16 13.30
C ILE A 227 -0.24 7.71 13.09
N LEU A 228 0.51 6.78 13.67
CA LEU A 228 0.27 5.34 13.58
C LEU A 228 0.17 4.71 14.97
N SER A 229 -0.96 4.13 15.32
CA SER A 229 -1.16 3.36 16.55
C SER A 229 -2.08 2.15 16.29
N ASP A 230 -3.01 1.84 17.20
CA ASP A 230 -4.05 0.80 17.01
C ASP A 230 -5.05 1.16 15.89
N ALA A 231 -5.18 2.45 15.60
CA ALA A 231 -5.68 3.02 14.36
C ALA A 231 -4.66 4.06 13.86
N TRP A 232 -4.81 4.57 12.64
CA TRP A 232 -3.92 5.56 12.06
C TRP A 232 -4.63 6.82 11.59
N LEU A 233 -3.89 7.91 11.57
CA LEU A 233 -4.24 9.19 10.95
C LEU A 233 -3.22 9.52 9.86
N ALA A 234 -3.67 9.56 8.61
CA ALA A 234 -2.88 9.96 7.46
C ALA A 234 -3.27 11.37 7.03
N ILE A 235 -2.29 12.26 6.96
CA ILE A 235 -2.53 13.68 6.70
C ILE A 235 -2.63 13.93 5.20
N GLN A 236 -3.77 14.44 4.73
CA GLN A 236 -3.94 14.82 3.33
C GLN A 236 -3.69 16.31 3.09
N GLY A 237 -3.95 17.12 4.11
CA GLY A 237 -3.59 18.54 4.18
C GLY A 237 -3.89 19.07 5.57
N SER A 238 -3.62 20.36 5.81
CA SER A 238 -3.83 21.00 7.12
C SER A 238 -5.26 20.89 7.66
N ARG A 239 -6.23 20.75 6.75
CA ARG A 239 -7.66 20.63 7.06
C ARG A 239 -8.30 19.31 6.63
N SER A 240 -7.53 18.36 6.12
CA SER A 240 -8.04 17.06 5.63
C SER A 240 -7.24 15.89 6.17
N LEU A 241 -7.90 14.99 6.89
CA LEU A 241 -7.30 13.82 7.51
C LEU A 241 -8.04 12.55 7.10
N TYR A 242 -7.30 11.48 6.87
CA TYR A 242 -7.85 10.14 6.72
C TYR A 242 -7.60 9.34 7.99
N MET A 243 -8.63 8.65 8.45
CA MET A 243 -8.60 7.78 9.62
C MET A 243 -8.88 6.35 9.20
N GLY A 244 -8.02 5.41 9.60
CA GLY A 244 -8.28 4.02 9.25
C GLY A 244 -7.46 2.98 10.01
N SER A 245 -7.59 1.71 9.64
CA SER A 245 -8.74 1.17 8.89
C SER A 245 -9.42 0.09 9.72
N THR A 246 -10.69 -0.17 9.46
CA THR A 246 -11.39 -1.34 10.00
C THR A 246 -10.82 -2.65 9.42
N TRP A 247 -11.26 -3.79 9.98
CA TRP A 247 -10.81 -5.13 9.58
C TRP A 247 -11.98 -6.11 9.50
N GLU A 248 -12.65 -6.15 8.35
CA GLU A 248 -13.71 -7.13 8.07
C GLU A 248 -13.13 -8.33 7.30
N TRP A 249 -12.81 -9.40 8.02
CA TRP A 249 -12.29 -10.64 7.46
C TRP A 249 -13.35 -11.43 6.69
N LYS A 250 -12.93 -12.18 5.67
CA LYS A 250 -13.79 -13.02 4.82
C LYS A 250 -14.83 -12.24 4.00
N SER A 251 -14.73 -10.91 3.96
CA SER A 251 -15.56 -10.07 3.12
C SER A 251 -15.31 -10.39 1.64
N ARG A 252 -16.36 -10.47 0.83
CA ARG A 252 -16.26 -10.52 -0.65
C ARG A 252 -16.62 -9.18 -1.30
N ASN A 253 -16.94 -8.17 -0.49
CA ASN A 253 -17.35 -6.87 -0.97
C ASN A 253 -16.13 -6.06 -1.45
N SER A 254 -15.96 -6.00 -2.77
CA SER A 254 -14.93 -5.21 -3.44
C SER A 254 -15.39 -3.80 -3.84
N ASN A 255 -16.63 -3.41 -3.51
CA ASN A 255 -17.16 -2.09 -3.87
C ASN A 255 -16.45 -1.00 -3.05
N PRO A 256 -15.83 0.00 -3.68
CA PRO A 256 -15.14 1.08 -2.98
C PRO A 256 -16.07 2.04 -2.23
N ASN A 257 -17.36 2.05 -2.60
CA ASN A 257 -18.37 2.86 -1.94
C ASN A 257 -18.81 2.22 -0.63
N VAL A 258 -18.98 3.07 0.39
CA VAL A 258 -19.34 2.67 1.75
C VAL A 258 -20.74 3.22 2.04
N SER A 259 -21.63 2.35 2.54
CA SER A 259 -22.98 2.78 2.91
C SER A 259 -22.97 3.64 4.18
N VAL A 260 -24.04 4.39 4.43
CA VAL A 260 -24.17 5.21 5.65
C VAL A 260 -24.03 4.35 6.92
N ASP A 261 -24.63 3.16 6.93
CA ASP A 261 -24.55 2.22 8.06
C ASP A 261 -23.12 1.67 8.26
N GLU A 262 -22.44 1.31 7.18
CA GLU A 262 -21.04 0.83 7.24
C GLU A 262 -20.10 1.95 7.71
N ALA A 263 -20.30 3.17 7.22
CA ALA A 263 -19.55 4.35 7.65
C ALA A 263 -19.76 4.64 9.14
N SER A 264 -21.02 4.62 9.60
CA SER A 264 -21.36 4.84 11.02
C SER A 264 -20.70 3.81 11.94
N LYS A 265 -20.79 2.52 11.59
CA LYS A 265 -20.10 1.44 12.33
C LYS A 265 -18.59 1.62 12.34
N SER A 266 -18.01 2.02 11.20
CA SER A 266 -16.57 2.26 11.09
C SER A 266 -16.12 3.43 11.96
N LEU A 267 -16.90 4.50 12.04
CA LEU A 267 -16.62 5.63 12.93
C LEU A 267 -16.71 5.23 14.40
N GLN A 268 -17.74 4.46 14.78
CA GLN A 268 -17.87 3.93 16.15
C GLN A 268 -16.67 3.08 16.57
N GLU A 269 -16.08 2.33 15.63
CA GLU A 269 -14.88 1.53 15.90
C GLU A 269 -13.59 2.38 15.95
N LEU A 270 -13.41 3.30 14.99
CA LEU A 270 -12.14 3.99 14.78
C LEU A 270 -11.96 5.24 15.66
N LEU A 271 -13.02 6.00 15.90
CA LEU A 271 -12.94 7.27 16.61
C LEU A 271 -12.42 7.11 18.06
N PRO A 272 -12.85 6.10 18.84
CA PRO A 272 -12.28 5.86 20.17
C PRO A 272 -10.78 5.54 20.12
N LYS A 273 -10.32 4.76 19.13
CA LYS A 273 -8.91 4.39 18.97
C LYS A 273 -8.04 5.58 18.63
N VAL A 274 -8.52 6.45 17.73
CA VAL A 274 -7.78 7.66 17.34
C VAL A 274 -7.80 8.73 18.42
N SER A 275 -8.97 8.98 19.03
CA SER A 275 -9.06 9.98 20.10
C SER A 275 -8.27 9.63 21.35
N ALA A 276 -7.87 8.36 21.51
CA ALA A 276 -6.94 7.93 22.56
C ALA A 276 -5.52 8.51 22.40
N PHE A 277 -5.11 8.90 21.19
CA PHE A 277 -3.79 9.51 20.96
C PHE A 277 -3.86 10.90 20.33
N TYR A 278 -4.98 11.29 19.72
CA TYR A 278 -5.21 12.63 19.18
C TYR A 278 -6.63 13.11 19.53
N PRO A 279 -6.87 13.57 20.77
CA PRO A 279 -8.20 13.94 21.25
C PRO A 279 -8.92 15.01 20.41
N ALA A 280 -8.16 15.93 19.80
CA ALA A 280 -8.66 17.00 18.95
C ALA A 280 -9.42 16.48 17.71
N ILE A 281 -9.28 15.20 17.35
CA ILE A 281 -10.03 14.59 16.24
C ILE A 281 -11.56 14.68 16.42
N LYS A 282 -12.03 14.83 17.66
CA LYS A 282 -13.47 14.94 17.98
C LYS A 282 -14.10 16.22 17.43
N ASP A 283 -13.29 17.24 17.15
CA ASP A 283 -13.74 18.52 16.59
C ASP A 283 -13.77 18.49 15.05
N TRP A 284 -13.37 17.37 14.43
CA TRP A 284 -13.35 17.18 12.99
C TRP A 284 -14.65 16.56 12.48
N THR A 285 -15.10 17.02 11.31
CA THR A 285 -16.34 16.55 10.70
C THR A 285 -16.09 15.41 9.74
N PHE A 286 -16.82 14.31 9.90
CA PHE A 286 -16.87 13.26 8.91
C PHE A 286 -17.48 13.75 7.59
N THR A 287 -16.81 13.47 6.48
CA THR A 287 -17.27 13.85 5.14
C THR A 287 -17.73 12.63 4.33
N LYS A 288 -16.90 11.59 4.26
CA LYS A 288 -17.18 10.35 3.52
C LYS A 288 -16.33 9.20 4.01
N ALA A 289 -16.63 8.01 3.54
CA ALA A 289 -15.77 6.84 3.73
C ALA A 289 -15.59 6.08 2.41
N ASN A 290 -14.43 5.45 2.27
CA ASN A 290 -14.10 4.56 1.17
C ASN A 290 -13.53 3.25 1.71
N ALA A 291 -13.62 2.18 0.92
CA ALA A 291 -13.18 0.86 1.38
C ALA A 291 -12.36 0.11 0.33
N GLY A 292 -11.29 -0.55 0.79
CA GLY A 292 -10.48 -1.43 -0.04
C GLY A 292 -10.62 -2.88 0.39
N LEU A 293 -10.73 -3.80 -0.58
CA LEU A 293 -10.67 -5.24 -0.33
C LEU A 293 -9.23 -5.74 -0.50
N ARG A 294 -8.60 -6.15 0.61
CA ARG A 294 -7.22 -6.62 0.63
C ARG A 294 -7.16 -8.13 0.42
N ALA A 295 -6.22 -8.57 -0.42
CA ALA A 295 -5.76 -9.96 -0.46
C ALA A 295 -4.67 -10.16 0.60
N MET A 296 -5.03 -10.82 1.68
CA MET A 296 -4.12 -11.15 2.78
C MET A 296 -3.50 -12.53 2.54
N PRO A 297 -2.17 -12.64 2.51
CA PRO A 297 -1.50 -13.92 2.33
C PRO A 297 -1.50 -14.72 3.65
N PRO A 298 -1.13 -16.01 3.63
CA PRO A 298 -1.03 -16.80 4.85
C PRO A 298 0.06 -16.24 5.77
N LEU A 299 -0.08 -16.51 7.07
CA LEU A 299 0.95 -16.17 8.05
C LEU A 299 2.01 -17.27 8.06
N THR A 300 3.27 -16.89 7.85
CA THR A 300 4.45 -17.78 7.92
C THR A 300 5.34 -17.37 9.09
N ALA A 301 6.43 -18.12 9.32
CA ALA A 301 7.45 -17.74 10.30
C ALA A 301 8.12 -16.39 9.98
N GLN A 302 8.22 -16.03 8.70
CA GLN A 302 8.73 -14.75 8.21
C GLN A 302 7.65 -13.65 8.17
N GLY A 303 6.41 -13.97 8.56
CA GLY A 303 5.26 -13.08 8.52
C GLY A 303 4.32 -13.36 7.34
N SER A 304 3.44 -12.41 7.06
CA SER A 304 2.48 -12.51 5.95
C SER A 304 3.12 -12.01 4.65
N LEU A 305 3.77 -12.91 3.92
CA LEU A 305 4.52 -12.60 2.70
C LEU A 305 3.64 -12.67 1.44
N PRO A 306 3.80 -11.77 0.46
CA PRO A 306 3.09 -11.83 -0.81
C PRO A 306 3.33 -13.13 -1.59
N LEU A 307 2.42 -13.44 -2.51
CA LEU A 307 2.47 -14.64 -3.35
C LEU A 307 2.99 -14.26 -4.74
N LEU A 308 4.16 -14.79 -5.10
CA LEU A 308 4.72 -14.67 -6.44
C LEU A 308 4.88 -16.06 -7.09
N GLY A 309 5.01 -16.08 -8.41
CA GLY A 309 5.49 -17.25 -9.14
C GLY A 309 4.61 -17.70 -10.30
N CYS A 310 5.13 -18.64 -11.08
CA CYS A 310 4.49 -19.22 -12.25
C CYS A 310 3.28 -20.08 -11.84
N VAL A 311 2.14 -19.89 -12.49
CA VAL A 311 0.88 -20.58 -12.22
C VAL A 311 0.39 -21.40 -13.41
N ASN A 312 1.26 -21.72 -14.37
CA ASN A 312 0.90 -22.55 -15.54
C ASN A 312 0.14 -23.84 -15.15
N TYR A 313 0.55 -24.52 -14.08
CA TYR A 313 -0.13 -25.74 -13.62
C TYR A 313 -1.62 -25.52 -13.27
N PHE A 314 -2.01 -24.31 -12.89
CA PHE A 314 -3.42 -23.97 -12.64
C PHE A 314 -4.21 -23.64 -13.91
N VAL A 315 -3.53 -23.17 -14.96
CA VAL A 315 -4.17 -22.78 -16.22
C VAL A 315 -4.26 -23.97 -17.18
N GLY A 316 -3.19 -24.76 -17.31
CA GLY A 316 -3.14 -25.96 -18.14
C GLY A 316 -1.70 -26.34 -18.54
N GLU A 317 -1.45 -27.61 -18.83
CA GLU A 317 -0.10 -28.12 -19.14
C GLU A 317 0.39 -27.74 -20.55
N ASN A 318 -0.51 -27.40 -21.48
CA ASN A 318 -0.21 -27.17 -22.90
C ASN A 318 -0.50 -25.74 -23.39
N VAL A 319 -0.56 -24.75 -22.49
CA VAL A 319 -0.83 -23.36 -22.89
C VAL A 319 0.36 -22.72 -23.59
N ALA A 320 0.10 -21.92 -24.64
CA ALA A 320 1.13 -21.33 -25.50
C ALA A 320 2.01 -20.24 -24.84
N GLY A 321 1.74 -19.86 -23.58
CA GLY A 321 2.47 -18.81 -22.84
C GLY A 321 2.71 -19.14 -21.35
N LYS A 322 3.38 -18.23 -20.63
CA LYS A 322 3.60 -18.34 -19.18
C LYS A 322 2.69 -17.43 -18.38
N TYR A 323 1.97 -18.01 -17.42
CA TYR A 323 1.11 -17.28 -16.50
C TYR A 323 1.82 -17.16 -15.16
N TRP A 324 1.79 -15.97 -14.59
CA TRP A 324 2.46 -15.69 -13.33
C TRP A 324 1.55 -14.93 -12.39
N LEU A 325 1.68 -15.20 -11.09
CA LEU A 325 0.96 -14.51 -10.04
C LEU A 325 1.83 -13.43 -9.41
N PHE A 326 1.25 -12.26 -9.19
CA PHE A 326 1.77 -11.22 -8.32
C PHE A 326 0.63 -10.74 -7.41
N GLY A 327 0.53 -11.30 -6.20
CA GLY A 327 -0.65 -11.11 -5.35
C GLY A 327 -0.38 -11.19 -3.86
N GLY A 328 -1.42 -11.05 -3.05
CA GLY A 328 -1.31 -11.22 -1.61
C GLY A 328 -0.52 -10.11 -0.89
N LEU A 329 -0.53 -8.88 -1.40
CA LEU A 329 0.22 -7.75 -0.80
C LEU A 329 -0.34 -7.28 0.56
N GLY A 330 -1.56 -7.67 0.90
CA GLY A 330 -2.21 -7.37 2.17
C GLY A 330 -2.23 -5.87 2.51
N SER A 331 -1.86 -5.54 3.76
CA SER A 331 -1.73 -4.16 4.24
C SER A 331 -0.34 -3.56 4.04
N ARG A 332 0.57 -4.25 3.35
CA ARG A 332 1.98 -3.85 3.17
C ARG A 332 2.37 -3.70 1.70
N GLY A 333 1.38 -3.60 0.81
CA GLY A 333 1.63 -3.49 -0.62
C GLY A 333 2.52 -2.31 -0.99
N LEU A 334 2.34 -1.14 -0.36
CA LEU A 334 3.12 0.07 -0.63
C LEU A 334 4.62 -0.06 -0.28
N LEU A 335 4.97 -1.00 0.60
CA LEU A 335 6.38 -1.30 0.92
C LEU A 335 6.94 -2.34 -0.05
N TYR A 336 6.22 -3.43 -0.29
CA TYR A 336 6.75 -4.55 -1.04
C TYR A 336 6.72 -4.37 -2.56
N HIS A 337 5.82 -3.53 -3.10
CA HIS A 337 5.53 -3.51 -4.54
C HIS A 337 6.75 -3.20 -5.40
N ALA A 338 7.64 -2.30 -4.95
CA ALA A 338 8.79 -1.86 -5.72
C ALA A 338 9.80 -3.00 -5.94
N TRP A 339 10.29 -3.57 -4.84
CA TRP A 339 11.27 -4.66 -4.88
C TRP A 339 10.68 -5.93 -5.52
N LEU A 340 9.46 -6.29 -5.16
CA LEU A 340 8.79 -7.46 -5.75
C LEU A 340 8.53 -7.24 -7.25
N GLY A 341 8.13 -6.04 -7.66
CA GLY A 341 7.88 -5.73 -9.07
C GLY A 341 9.14 -5.89 -9.92
N ASN A 342 10.29 -5.47 -9.39
CA ASN A 342 11.59 -5.69 -10.03
C ASN A 342 11.93 -7.18 -10.17
N LEU A 343 11.81 -7.95 -9.08
CA LEU A 343 12.02 -9.41 -9.11
C LEU A 343 11.11 -10.11 -10.13
N MET A 344 9.84 -9.71 -10.13
CA MET A 344 8.83 -10.26 -11.02
C MET A 344 9.16 -9.96 -12.49
N ALA A 345 9.53 -8.72 -12.80
CA ALA A 345 9.92 -8.34 -14.15
C ALA A 345 11.13 -9.17 -14.64
N GLN A 346 12.16 -9.34 -13.80
CA GLN A 346 13.33 -10.15 -14.13
C GLN A 346 12.98 -11.62 -14.37
N ALA A 347 12.15 -12.20 -13.50
CA ALA A 347 11.71 -13.59 -13.61
C ALA A 347 10.89 -13.83 -14.90
N VAL A 348 9.99 -12.90 -15.24
CA VAL A 348 9.15 -13.00 -16.44
C VAL A 348 9.98 -12.84 -17.71
N ILE A 349 10.82 -11.81 -17.80
CA ILE A 349 11.67 -11.55 -18.98
C ILE A 349 12.64 -12.71 -19.22
N SER A 350 13.20 -13.28 -18.15
CA SER A 350 14.13 -14.41 -18.25
C SER A 350 13.44 -15.77 -18.32
N CYS A 351 12.10 -15.80 -18.25
CA CYS A 351 11.30 -17.03 -18.11
C CYS A 351 11.83 -17.98 -17.01
N ASN A 352 12.30 -17.42 -15.89
CA ASN A 352 13.01 -18.16 -14.85
C ASN A 352 12.46 -17.82 -13.45
N GLU A 353 11.65 -18.74 -12.91
CA GLU A 353 11.08 -18.61 -11.57
C GLU A 353 12.15 -18.67 -10.46
N GLN A 354 13.31 -19.27 -10.70
CA GLN A 354 14.36 -19.40 -9.68
C GLN A 354 14.98 -18.06 -9.26
N LEU A 355 14.69 -16.98 -10.00
CA LEU A 355 15.05 -15.61 -9.61
C LEU A 355 14.16 -15.07 -8.48
N ILE A 356 13.01 -15.70 -8.22
CA ILE A 356 12.10 -15.32 -7.14
C ILE A 356 12.51 -16.08 -5.86
N PRO A 357 12.76 -15.39 -4.74
CA PRO A 357 13.04 -16.03 -3.45
C PRO A 357 12.01 -17.10 -3.07
N SER A 358 12.51 -18.23 -2.57
CA SER A 358 11.68 -19.41 -2.25
C SER A 358 10.54 -19.11 -1.27
N GLU A 359 10.73 -18.14 -0.36
CA GLU A 359 9.72 -17.72 0.62
C GLU A 359 8.47 -17.14 -0.05
N LEU A 360 8.60 -16.57 -1.25
CA LEU A 360 7.51 -15.98 -2.02
C LEU A 360 6.82 -16.99 -2.96
N THR A 361 7.40 -18.18 -3.16
CA THR A 361 6.85 -19.27 -3.99
C THR A 361 6.44 -20.50 -3.19
N ALA A 362 6.87 -20.61 -1.92
CA ALA A 362 6.60 -21.72 -1.02
C ALA A 362 5.11 -22.01 -0.81
N TRP A 363 4.24 -21.03 -1.06
CA TRP A 363 2.79 -21.17 -0.98
C TRP A 363 2.22 -22.26 -1.89
N LYS A 364 2.93 -22.58 -2.99
CA LYS A 364 2.57 -23.67 -3.91
C LYS A 364 2.62 -25.06 -3.26
N ASN A 365 3.35 -25.19 -2.16
CA ASN A 365 3.54 -26.44 -1.44
C ASN A 365 2.66 -26.55 -0.18
N ILE A 366 1.85 -25.53 0.16
CA ILE A 366 1.05 -25.53 1.40
C ILE A 366 -0.05 -26.61 1.40
N ASN A 367 -0.46 -27.07 0.22
CA ASN A 367 -1.50 -28.09 0.04
C ASN A 367 -0.97 -29.40 -0.59
N ARG A 368 0.36 -29.58 -0.64
CA ARG A 368 1.01 -30.85 -0.99
C ARG A 368 1.49 -31.52 0.28
#